data_AF-A0A7X6XA49-F1
#
_entry.id   AF-A0A7X6XA49-F1
#
_cell.length_a   1.000
_cell.length_b   1.000
_cell.length_c   1.000
_cell.angle_alpha   90.00
_cell.angle_beta   90.00
_cell.angle_gamma   90.00
#
_symmetry.space_group_name_H-M   'P 1'
#
loop_
_entity.id
_entity.type
_entity.pdbx_description
1 polymer ?
#
loop_
_entity_poly.entity_id
_entity_poly.type
_entity_poly.pdbx_seq_one_letter_code
_entity_poly.pdbx_strand_id
1 'polypeptide(L)'
;MTALSAIILSHAHYDHAAALRTFPGESAGKTIYLGQKFFDPKYSQTGDEKLYIGSHLDHDYLRDQGYSVIEVKEDMEIYPGLHLITNFNRPYASRIPKKFVREDDGVVIADTFPDEISLVIESKEGLYLILGCSHPGILNIIHTVKQRFDKDILTVFGGAHLMDFSESEITETIDLMVEAGISSYALSHCTGQRAIDMLAARKDIEYLPFSPGMKYNLSDN
;
A
#
# COMPACT_ATOMS: atom_id res chain seq x y z
N MET A 1 4.32 4.52 -25.74
CA MET A 1 4.06 3.95 -24.40
C MET A 1 5.36 3.33 -23.93
N THR A 2 5.83 3.64 -22.73
CA THR A 2 6.91 2.87 -22.12
C THR A 2 6.43 1.43 -21.95
N ALA A 3 7.28 0.47 -22.30
CA ALA A 3 6.93 -0.94 -22.15
C ALA A 3 6.80 -1.24 -20.64
N LEU A 4 5.64 -1.76 -20.23
CA LEU A 4 5.43 -2.23 -18.87
C LEU A 4 6.28 -3.49 -18.64
N SER A 5 7.05 -3.54 -17.55
CA SER A 5 7.87 -4.71 -17.20
C SER A 5 7.26 -5.57 -16.10
N ALA A 6 6.65 -4.93 -15.10
CA ALA A 6 6.08 -5.59 -13.94
C ALA A 6 4.88 -4.82 -13.37
N ILE A 7 4.06 -5.52 -12.61
CA ILE A 7 2.91 -5.00 -11.87
C ILE A 7 3.10 -5.38 -10.40
N ILE A 8 2.86 -4.44 -9.49
CA ILE A 8 2.89 -4.67 -8.05
C ILE A 8 1.46 -4.47 -7.55
N LEU A 9 0.88 -5.51 -6.94
CA LEU A 9 -0.43 -5.44 -6.31
C LEU A 9 -0.20 -5.28 -4.81
N SER A 10 -0.51 -4.08 -4.29
CA SER A 10 -0.21 -3.75 -2.90
C SER A 10 -0.95 -4.65 -1.91
N HIS A 11 -2.23 -4.96 -2.15
CA HIS A 11 -3.05 -5.91 -1.39
C HIS A 11 -4.27 -6.30 -2.22
N ALA A 12 -5.05 -7.27 -1.73
CA ALA A 12 -6.05 -7.95 -2.55
C ALA A 12 -7.45 -7.32 -2.57
N HIS A 13 -7.65 -6.09 -2.08
CA HIS A 13 -8.95 -5.45 -2.23
C HIS A 13 -9.26 -5.10 -3.69
N TYR A 14 -10.54 -5.16 -4.05
CA TYR A 14 -11.00 -4.99 -5.43
C TYR A 14 -10.57 -3.67 -6.07
N ASP A 15 -10.54 -2.58 -5.30
CA ASP A 15 -10.17 -1.24 -5.74
C ASP A 15 -8.67 -1.08 -6.04
N HIS A 16 -7.84 -2.06 -5.67
CA HIS A 16 -6.40 -2.07 -5.95
C HIS A 16 -5.98 -3.09 -7.01
N ALA A 17 -6.72 -4.19 -7.15
CA ALA A 17 -6.26 -5.32 -7.96
C ALA A 17 -7.26 -5.77 -9.03
N ALA A 18 -8.57 -5.53 -8.88
CA ALA A 18 -9.56 -6.06 -9.81
C ALA A 18 -9.43 -5.47 -11.23
N ALA A 19 -8.91 -4.25 -11.36
CA ALA A 19 -8.68 -3.58 -12.65
C ALA A 19 -7.72 -4.36 -13.56
N LEU A 20 -6.90 -5.26 -13.00
CA LEU A 20 -6.06 -6.17 -13.78
C LEU A 20 -6.89 -7.04 -14.73
N ARG A 21 -8.15 -7.36 -14.39
CA ARG A 21 -9.07 -8.11 -15.26
C ARG A 21 -9.44 -7.37 -16.55
N THR A 22 -9.24 -6.06 -16.57
CA THR A 22 -9.51 -5.18 -17.70
C THR A 22 -8.24 -4.48 -18.19
N PHE A 23 -7.06 -4.99 -17.82
CA PHE A 23 -5.80 -4.36 -18.19
C PHE A 23 -5.61 -4.35 -19.72
N PRO A 24 -5.46 -3.18 -20.35
CA PRO A 24 -5.46 -3.08 -21.81
C PRO A 24 -4.12 -3.44 -22.46
N GLY A 25 -3.07 -3.73 -21.67
CA GLY A 25 -1.74 -4.06 -22.18
C GLY A 25 -1.51 -5.55 -22.32
N GLU A 26 -0.38 -5.92 -22.94
CA GLU A 26 0.03 -7.32 -23.08
C GLU A 26 0.39 -7.92 -21.72
N SER A 27 -0.32 -8.99 -21.35
CA SER A 27 -0.12 -9.74 -20.11
C SER A 27 1.01 -10.76 -20.19
N ALA A 28 1.26 -11.32 -21.38
CA ALA A 28 2.23 -12.38 -21.59
C ALA A 28 3.65 -11.97 -21.18
N GLY A 29 4.25 -12.75 -20.27
CA GLY A 29 5.62 -12.55 -19.80
C GLY A 29 5.80 -11.38 -18.83
N LYS A 30 4.73 -10.72 -18.40
CA LYS A 30 4.80 -9.69 -17.34
C LYS A 30 4.80 -10.36 -15.98
N THR A 31 5.59 -9.81 -15.06
CA THR A 31 5.64 -10.31 -13.68
C THR A 31 4.67 -9.54 -12.80
N ILE A 32 3.87 -10.26 -12.01
CA ILE A 32 3.04 -9.71 -10.93
C ILE A 32 3.70 -10.05 -9.61
N TYR A 33 3.93 -9.02 -8.80
CA TYR A 33 4.34 -9.15 -7.41
C TYR A 33 3.14 -8.90 -6.50
N LEU A 34 2.94 -9.78 -5.53
CA LEU A 34 1.87 -9.71 -4.54
C LEU A 34 2.34 -10.30 -3.20
N GLY A 35 1.72 -9.90 -2.09
CA GLY A 35 2.08 -10.42 -0.78
C GLY A 35 1.51 -11.80 -0.47
N GLN A 36 1.88 -12.33 0.70
CA GLN A 36 1.39 -13.60 1.20
C GLN A 36 -0.11 -13.58 1.45
N LYS A 37 -0.83 -14.68 1.20
CA LYS A 37 -2.29 -14.77 1.44
C LYS A 37 -3.12 -13.79 0.60
N PHE A 38 -2.57 -13.26 -0.50
CA PHE A 38 -3.30 -12.37 -1.41
C PHE A 38 -4.58 -12.99 -1.97
N PHE A 39 -4.56 -14.30 -2.24
CA PHE A 39 -5.69 -15.01 -2.84
C PHE A 39 -6.72 -15.49 -1.82
N ASP A 40 -6.48 -15.30 -0.51
CA ASP A 40 -7.46 -15.63 0.51
C ASP A 40 -8.72 -14.78 0.29
N PRO A 41 -9.93 -15.37 0.36
CA PRO A 41 -11.16 -14.61 0.23
C PRO A 41 -11.28 -13.52 1.32
N LYS A 42 -11.45 -12.27 0.91
CA LYS A 42 -11.58 -11.10 1.81
C LYS A 42 -12.99 -10.54 1.81
N TYR A 43 -13.47 -10.14 2.98
CA TYR A 43 -14.83 -9.66 3.17
C TYR A 43 -14.90 -8.47 4.14
N SER A 44 -15.91 -7.63 3.94
CA SER A 44 -16.41 -6.70 4.96
C SER A 44 -17.65 -7.34 5.59
N GLN A 45 -17.57 -7.69 6.88
CA GLN A 45 -18.62 -8.38 7.62
C GLN A 45 -19.24 -7.50 8.71
N THR A 46 -20.56 -7.37 8.72
CA THR A 46 -21.33 -6.68 9.76
C THR A 46 -22.47 -7.58 10.25
N GLY A 47 -22.36 -8.08 11.47
CA GLY A 47 -23.26 -9.14 11.94
C GLY A 47 -23.14 -10.39 11.05
N ASP A 48 -24.28 -10.85 10.53
CA ASP A 48 -24.36 -12.01 9.64
C ASP A 48 -24.15 -11.65 8.16
N GLU A 49 -24.14 -10.35 7.80
CA GLU A 49 -23.94 -9.91 6.43
C GLU A 49 -22.45 -9.90 6.07
N LYS A 50 -22.09 -10.61 4.99
CA LYS A 50 -20.72 -10.77 4.50
C LYS A 50 -20.63 -10.29 3.05
N LEU A 51 -20.01 -9.13 2.83
CA LEU A 51 -19.76 -8.57 1.49
C LEU A 51 -18.35 -8.94 1.04
N TYR A 52 -18.22 -9.59 -0.13
CA TYR A 52 -16.89 -9.86 -0.70
C TYR A 52 -16.24 -8.57 -1.18
N ILE A 53 -15.00 -8.33 -0.74
CA ILE A 53 -14.20 -7.15 -1.08
C ILE A 53 -12.84 -7.51 -1.70
N GLY A 54 -12.61 -8.79 -2.01
CA GLY A 54 -11.39 -9.25 -2.66
C GLY A 54 -11.32 -8.91 -4.15
N SER A 55 -10.16 -9.15 -4.75
CA SER A 55 -9.82 -8.75 -6.13
C SER A 55 -10.51 -9.58 -7.21
N HIS A 56 -11.15 -10.69 -6.83
CA HIS A 56 -11.57 -11.76 -7.73
C HIS A 56 -10.40 -12.32 -8.57
N LEU A 57 -9.14 -12.10 -8.24
CA LEU A 57 -8.02 -12.76 -8.91
C LEU A 57 -7.72 -14.09 -8.21
N ASP A 58 -7.24 -15.07 -8.97
CA ASP A 58 -6.71 -16.32 -8.45
C ASP A 58 -5.48 -16.74 -9.28
N HIS A 59 -4.77 -17.77 -8.81
CA HIS A 59 -3.57 -18.29 -9.48
C HIS A 59 -3.86 -18.75 -10.92
N ASP A 60 -5.00 -19.39 -11.15
CA ASP A 60 -5.35 -19.95 -12.46
C ASP A 60 -5.62 -18.82 -13.46
N TYR A 61 -6.39 -17.81 -13.07
CA TYR A 61 -6.66 -16.62 -13.87
C TYR A 61 -5.36 -15.93 -14.29
N LEU A 62 -4.46 -15.64 -13.35
CA LEU A 62 -3.21 -14.95 -13.66
C LEU A 62 -2.31 -15.77 -14.60
N ARG A 63 -2.22 -17.09 -14.37
CA ARG A 63 -1.47 -18.01 -15.24
C ARG A 63 -2.08 -18.08 -16.64
N ASP A 64 -3.40 -18.17 -16.75
CA ASP A 64 -4.12 -18.29 -18.02
C ASP A 64 -4.02 -16.99 -18.85
N GLN A 65 -3.85 -15.83 -18.19
CA GLN A 65 -3.48 -14.58 -18.85
C GLN A 65 -1.99 -14.48 -19.23
N GLY A 66 -1.16 -15.45 -18.84
CA GLY A 66 0.27 -15.50 -19.17
C GLY A 66 1.16 -14.65 -18.25
N TYR A 67 0.67 -14.25 -17.08
CA TYR A 67 1.48 -13.58 -16.07
C TYR A 67 2.39 -14.58 -15.34
N SER A 68 3.60 -14.15 -15.02
CA SER A 68 4.43 -14.80 -14.00
C SER A 68 4.09 -14.20 -12.64
N VAL A 69 3.79 -15.02 -11.64
CA VAL A 69 3.39 -14.54 -10.30
C VAL A 69 4.51 -14.82 -9.32
N ILE A 70 4.93 -13.78 -8.60
CA ILE A 70 5.88 -13.86 -7.49
C ILE A 70 5.18 -13.43 -6.21
N GLU A 71 5.07 -14.38 -5.28
CA GLU A 71 4.61 -14.11 -3.91
C GLU A 71 5.78 -13.59 -3.08
N VAL A 72 5.67 -12.35 -2.62
CA VAL A 72 6.66 -11.64 -1.81
C VAL A 72 6.52 -12.11 -0.35
N LYS A 73 7.40 -13.03 0.05
CA LYS A 73 7.42 -13.60 1.41
C LYS A 73 8.34 -12.86 2.35
N GLU A 74 9.38 -12.25 1.81
CA GLU A 74 10.37 -11.43 2.49
C GLU A 74 10.69 -10.22 1.60
N ASP A 75 11.35 -9.23 2.18
CA ASP A 75 11.76 -8.04 1.43
C ASP A 75 12.67 -8.42 0.27
N MET A 76 12.45 -7.78 -0.88
CA MET A 76 13.23 -8.09 -2.08
C MET A 76 13.43 -6.87 -2.97
N GLU A 77 14.62 -6.78 -3.55
CA GLU A 77 14.91 -5.83 -4.63
C GLU A 77 14.46 -6.44 -5.97
N ILE A 78 13.53 -5.77 -6.67
CA ILE A 78 12.96 -6.25 -7.94
C ILE A 78 13.65 -5.65 -9.16
N TYR A 79 14.25 -4.47 -9.00
CA TYR A 79 15.12 -3.77 -9.95
C TYR A 79 16.09 -2.89 -9.14
N PRO A 80 17.22 -2.45 -9.69
CA PRO A 80 18.16 -1.59 -8.97
C PRO A 80 17.48 -0.38 -8.33
N GLY A 81 17.50 -0.32 -6.99
CA GLY A 81 16.88 0.72 -6.17
C GLY A 81 15.36 0.60 -6.00
N LEU A 82 14.72 -0.46 -6.48
CA LEU A 82 13.28 -0.71 -6.29
C LEU A 82 13.08 -1.93 -5.39
N HIS A 83 12.61 -1.68 -4.18
CA HIS A 83 12.48 -2.70 -3.13
C HIS A 83 11.01 -2.90 -2.76
N LEU A 84 10.57 -4.15 -2.69
CA LEU A 84 9.27 -4.52 -2.14
C LEU A 84 9.44 -4.89 -0.67
N ILE A 85 8.63 -4.26 0.17
CA ILE A 85 8.69 -4.38 1.63
C ILE A 85 7.41 -5.06 2.12
N THR A 86 7.58 -6.08 2.95
CA THR A 86 6.48 -6.85 3.55
C THR A 86 6.74 -7.14 5.04
N ASN A 87 5.86 -7.90 5.71
CA ASN A 87 6.02 -8.31 7.11
C ASN A 87 6.33 -7.13 8.06
N PHE A 88 5.54 -6.06 7.99
CA PHE A 88 5.78 -4.83 8.74
C PHE A 88 5.81 -5.08 10.26
N ASN A 89 6.82 -4.53 10.94
CA ASN A 89 6.84 -4.45 12.40
C ASN A 89 5.77 -3.47 12.88
N ARG A 90 5.02 -3.83 13.93
CA ARG A 90 3.82 -3.10 14.37
C ARG A 90 3.89 -2.57 15.81
N PRO A 91 4.82 -1.66 16.15
CA PRO A 91 4.86 -1.04 17.47
C PRO A 91 3.71 -0.04 17.69
N TYR A 92 3.05 0.43 16.63
CA TYR A 92 1.88 1.31 16.68
C TYR A 92 0.59 0.54 16.40
N ALA A 93 -0.55 1.02 16.91
CA ALA A 93 -1.84 0.39 16.64
C ALA A 93 -2.28 0.61 15.18
N SER A 94 -2.52 -0.47 14.42
CA SER A 94 -2.90 -0.41 13.00
C SER A 94 -4.32 0.10 12.72
N ARG A 95 -5.21 0.14 13.74
CA ARG A 95 -6.61 0.60 13.65
C ARG A 95 -7.40 0.04 12.45
N ILE A 96 -7.09 -1.20 12.04
CA ILE A 96 -7.80 -1.91 10.98
C ILE A 96 -9.28 -2.02 11.36
N PRO A 97 -10.21 -1.66 10.47
CA PRO A 97 -11.64 -1.85 10.72
C PRO A 97 -11.97 -3.29 11.08
N LYS A 98 -12.61 -3.52 12.24
CA LYS A 98 -12.97 -4.85 12.74
C LYS A 98 -13.87 -5.66 11.79
N LYS A 99 -14.55 -4.97 10.87
CA LYS A 99 -15.38 -5.57 9.82
C LYS A 99 -14.56 -6.29 8.76
N PHE A 100 -13.28 -5.97 8.60
CA PHE A 100 -12.43 -6.64 7.61
C PHE A 100 -12.00 -8.01 8.13
N VAL A 101 -12.42 -9.04 7.39
CA VAL A 101 -12.16 -10.44 7.69
C VAL A 101 -11.66 -11.15 6.44
N ARG A 102 -10.82 -12.15 6.63
CA ARG A 102 -10.37 -13.07 5.58
C ARG A 102 -10.75 -14.51 5.93
N GLU A 103 -10.84 -15.35 4.93
CA GLU A 103 -11.05 -16.79 5.09
C GLU A 103 -9.71 -17.53 4.97
N ASP A 104 -9.31 -18.24 6.02
CA ASP A 104 -8.10 -19.06 6.09
C ASP A 104 -8.54 -20.50 6.38
N ASP A 105 -8.34 -21.39 5.40
CA ASP A 105 -8.74 -22.80 5.50
C ASP A 105 -10.21 -23.01 5.92
N GLY A 106 -11.12 -22.24 5.30
CA GLY A 106 -12.55 -22.27 5.58
C GLY A 106 -12.99 -21.58 6.87
N VAL A 107 -12.04 -21.01 7.64
CA VAL A 107 -12.33 -20.28 8.88
C VAL A 107 -12.27 -18.77 8.62
N VAL A 108 -13.33 -18.05 8.99
CA VAL A 108 -13.34 -16.59 8.94
C VAL A 108 -12.61 -16.03 10.15
N ILE A 109 -11.57 -15.23 9.89
CA ILE A 109 -10.74 -14.58 10.91
C ILE A 109 -10.57 -13.09 10.60
N ALA A 110 -10.21 -12.30 11.61
CA ALA A 110 -9.89 -10.89 11.41
C ALA A 110 -8.74 -10.75 10.40
N ASP A 111 -8.90 -9.86 9.42
CA ASP A 111 -7.86 -9.63 8.42
C ASP A 111 -6.79 -8.71 8.99
N THR A 112 -5.55 -9.22 9.10
CA THR A 112 -4.39 -8.45 9.54
C THR A 112 -3.57 -7.91 8.38
N PHE A 113 -4.03 -8.11 7.13
CA PHE A 113 -3.37 -7.71 5.89
C PHE A 113 -1.94 -8.27 5.74
N PRO A 114 -1.75 -9.60 5.85
CA PRO A 114 -0.46 -10.24 5.57
C PRO A 114 -0.04 -10.13 4.09
N ASP A 115 -1.00 -9.84 3.21
CA ASP A 115 -0.78 -9.63 1.78
C ASP A 115 -0.31 -8.22 1.44
N GLU A 116 -0.36 -7.29 2.38
CA GLU A 116 0.01 -5.91 2.09
C GLU A 116 1.52 -5.76 1.92
N ILE A 117 1.91 -5.19 0.78
CA ILE A 117 3.29 -4.84 0.43
C ILE A 117 3.38 -3.36 0.04
N SER A 118 4.54 -2.77 0.25
CA SER A 118 4.86 -1.39 -0.16
C SER A 118 6.10 -1.37 -1.03
N LEU A 119 6.20 -0.37 -1.91
CA LEU A 119 7.37 -0.17 -2.77
C LEU A 119 8.22 0.95 -2.18
N VAL A 120 9.52 0.70 -2.02
CA VAL A 120 10.53 1.71 -1.72
C VAL A 120 11.35 1.94 -2.97
N ILE A 121 11.46 3.20 -3.38
CA ILE A 121 12.36 3.65 -4.45
C ILE A 121 13.51 4.38 -3.77
N GLU A 122 14.70 3.81 -3.84
CA GLU A 122 15.92 4.33 -3.25
C GLU A 122 16.63 5.25 -4.26
N SER A 123 16.88 6.50 -3.88
CA SER A 123 17.69 7.47 -4.64
C SER A 123 18.96 7.87 -3.89
N LYS A 124 19.78 8.74 -4.50
CA LYS A 124 20.95 9.33 -3.84
C LYS A 124 20.58 10.19 -2.64
N GLU A 125 19.43 10.85 -2.69
CA GLU A 125 18.99 11.82 -1.68
C GLU A 125 18.22 11.17 -0.53
N GLY A 126 17.61 10.01 -0.76
CA GLY A 126 16.84 9.30 0.25
C GLY A 126 15.87 8.29 -0.38
N LEU A 127 14.76 8.03 0.29
CA LEU A 127 13.77 7.02 -0.10
C LEU A 127 12.44 7.67 -0.47
N TYR A 128 11.81 7.16 -1.53
CA TYR A 128 10.40 7.40 -1.81
C TYR A 128 9.60 6.16 -1.43
N LEU A 129 8.62 6.33 -0.55
CA LEU A 129 7.78 5.23 -0.07
C LEU A 129 6.42 5.28 -0.74
N ILE A 130 6.07 4.23 -1.49
CA ILE A 130 4.81 4.12 -2.22
C ILE A 130 3.92 3.07 -1.52
N LEU A 131 2.76 3.53 -1.07
CA LEU A 131 1.80 2.78 -0.28
C LEU A 131 0.61 2.32 -1.13
N GLY A 132 -0.02 1.23 -0.71
CA GLY A 132 -1.37 0.87 -1.13
C GLY A 132 -2.42 1.66 -0.34
N CYS A 133 -2.98 1.00 0.68
CA CYS A 133 -3.94 1.61 1.61
C CYS A 133 -3.36 1.80 3.02
N SER A 134 -2.27 1.13 3.36
CA SER A 134 -1.64 1.14 4.68
C SER A 134 -2.50 0.53 5.78
N HIS A 135 -3.17 -0.60 5.54
CA HIS A 135 -3.92 -1.29 6.59
C HIS A 135 -3.04 -1.76 7.77
N PRO A 136 -1.78 -2.19 7.58
CA PRO A 136 -0.85 -2.39 8.69
C PRO A 136 -0.62 -1.13 9.54
N GLY A 137 -1.04 0.05 9.08
CA GLY A 137 -0.86 1.36 9.71
C GLY A 137 0.34 2.08 9.12
N ILE A 138 0.14 3.30 8.62
CA ILE A 138 1.20 4.10 7.98
C ILE A 138 2.44 4.26 8.86
N LEU A 139 2.26 4.49 10.16
CA LEU A 139 3.37 4.60 11.13
C LEU A 139 4.18 3.30 11.26
N ASN A 140 3.51 2.14 11.18
CA ASN A 140 4.19 0.84 11.21
C ASN A 140 4.99 0.57 9.93
N ILE A 141 4.46 0.99 8.78
CA ILE A 141 5.18 0.89 7.50
C ILE A 141 6.40 1.82 7.52
N ILE A 142 6.23 3.08 7.91
CA ILE A 142 7.34 4.05 8.06
C ILE A 142 8.40 3.51 9.02
N HIS A 143 7.98 3.06 10.21
CA HIS A 143 8.89 2.50 11.20
C HIS A 143 9.69 1.33 10.62
N THR A 144 9.00 0.41 9.92
CA THR A 144 9.64 -0.74 9.29
C THR A 144 10.69 -0.31 8.27
N VAL A 145 10.36 0.62 7.36
CA VAL A 145 11.29 1.11 6.34
C VAL A 145 12.50 1.78 7.00
N LYS A 146 12.30 2.62 8.02
CA LYS A 146 13.40 3.26 8.76
C LYS A 146 14.31 2.27 9.51
N GLN A 147 13.83 1.08 9.85
CA GLN A 147 14.68 0.04 10.45
C GLN A 147 15.46 -0.77 9.42
N ARG A 148 15.01 -0.79 8.16
CA ARG A 148 15.56 -1.64 7.09
C ARG A 148 16.49 -0.90 6.14
N PHE A 149 16.43 0.43 6.11
CA PHE A 149 17.23 1.27 5.23
C PHE A 149 18.00 2.33 6.03
N ASP A 150 19.27 2.53 5.66
CA ASP A 150 20.14 3.58 6.23
C ASP A 150 20.01 4.90 5.42
N LYS A 151 18.77 5.31 5.16
CA LYS A 151 18.41 6.52 4.40
C LYS A 151 17.10 7.11 4.92
N ASP A 152 16.98 8.42 4.87
CA ASP A 152 15.75 9.12 5.22
C ASP A 152 14.67 8.93 4.15
N ILE A 153 13.41 8.88 4.59
CA ILE A 153 12.25 8.87 3.69
C ILE A 153 11.95 10.32 3.29
N LEU A 154 12.11 10.61 2.00
CA LEU A 154 11.88 11.94 1.42
C LEU A 154 10.39 12.24 1.29
N THR A 155 9.66 11.34 0.63
CA THR A 155 8.24 11.53 0.33
C THR A 155 7.48 10.23 0.45
N VAL A 156 6.29 10.30 1.04
CA VAL A 156 5.35 9.18 1.12
C VAL A 156 4.19 9.40 0.15
N PHE A 157 3.94 8.44 -0.74
CA PHE A 157 2.86 8.44 -1.71
C PHE A 157 1.83 7.35 -1.40
N GLY A 158 0.55 7.55 -1.73
CA GLY A 158 -0.48 6.50 -1.68
C GLY A 158 -1.58 6.75 -0.66
N GLY A 159 -2.21 5.69 -0.17
CA GLY A 159 -3.28 5.76 0.84
C GLY A 159 -2.80 5.49 2.26
N ALA A 160 -3.34 6.22 3.23
CA ALA A 160 -3.03 6.08 4.66
C ALA A 160 -4.19 5.53 5.52
N HIS A 161 -5.36 5.26 4.91
CA HIS A 161 -6.57 4.71 5.56
C HIS A 161 -7.06 5.50 6.79
N LEU A 162 -7.06 6.84 6.70
CA LEU A 162 -7.43 7.75 7.79
C LEU A 162 -8.89 8.23 7.73
N MET A 163 -9.68 7.81 6.75
CA MET A 163 -11.05 8.33 6.54
C MET A 163 -12.01 8.10 7.72
N ASP A 164 -11.80 7.03 8.48
CA ASP A 164 -12.63 6.66 9.64
C ASP A 164 -12.09 7.25 10.96
N PHE A 165 -11.01 8.03 10.92
CA PHE A 165 -10.37 8.61 12.10
C PHE A 165 -11.03 9.95 12.47
N SER A 166 -11.07 10.24 13.76
CA SER A 166 -11.39 11.58 14.28
C SER A 166 -10.25 12.56 13.99
N GLU A 167 -10.53 13.86 14.06
CA GLU A 167 -9.51 14.90 13.84
C GLU A 167 -8.34 14.80 14.81
N SER A 168 -8.57 14.45 16.07
CA SER A 168 -7.48 14.25 17.04
C SER A 168 -6.58 13.09 16.64
N GLU A 169 -7.14 12.01 16.12
CA GLU A 169 -6.37 10.82 15.71
C GLU A 169 -5.62 11.07 14.40
N ILE A 170 -6.19 11.85 13.49
CA ILE A 170 -5.50 12.31 12.29
C ILE A 170 -4.33 13.22 12.68
N THR A 171 -4.56 14.18 13.58
CA THR A 171 -3.52 15.10 14.08
C THR A 171 -2.37 14.32 14.71
N GLU A 172 -2.67 13.42 15.63
CA GLU A 172 -1.69 12.54 16.28
C GLU A 172 -0.88 11.73 15.26
N THR A 173 -1.56 11.17 14.25
CA THR A 173 -0.88 10.40 13.19
C THR A 173 0.06 11.29 12.39
N ILE A 174 -0.36 12.50 11.99
CA ILE A 174 0.48 13.45 11.25
C ILE A 174 1.67 13.88 12.10
N ASP A 175 1.47 14.22 13.37
CA ASP A 175 2.55 14.61 14.29
C ASP A 175 3.59 13.50 14.42
N LEU A 176 3.17 12.25 14.60
CA LEU A 176 4.08 11.10 14.66
C LEU A 176 4.84 10.86 13.35
N MET A 177 4.23 11.13 12.18
CA MET A 177 4.95 11.05 10.91
C MET A 177 6.00 12.16 10.77
N VAL A 178 5.71 13.37 11.24
CA VAL A 178 6.66 14.49 11.26
C VAL A 178 7.79 14.25 12.26
N GLU A 179 7.48 13.74 13.46
CA GLU A 179 8.48 13.31 14.45
C GLU A 179 9.37 12.17 13.90
N ALA A 180 8.81 11.32 13.03
CA ALA A 180 9.56 10.32 12.30
C ALA A 180 10.43 10.91 11.17
N GLY A 181 10.48 12.23 11.01
CA GLY A 181 11.36 12.95 10.08
C GLY A 181 10.82 13.06 8.65
N ILE A 182 9.55 12.75 8.41
CA ILE A 182 8.95 12.87 7.08
C ILE A 182 8.32 14.25 6.94
N SER A 183 8.73 14.96 5.90
CA SER A 183 8.30 16.34 5.65
C SER A 183 7.59 16.52 4.31
N SER A 184 7.48 15.49 3.46
CA SER A 184 6.77 15.58 2.18
C SER A 184 5.80 14.42 1.98
N TYR A 185 4.57 14.72 1.56
CA TYR A 185 3.48 13.75 1.47
C TYR A 185 2.64 13.95 0.22
N ALA A 186 2.35 12.86 -0.48
CA ALA A 186 1.41 12.79 -1.59
C ALA A 186 0.35 11.72 -1.27
N LEU A 187 -0.46 12.00 -0.25
CA LEU A 187 -1.47 11.05 0.23
C LEU A 187 -2.84 11.28 -0.44
N SER A 188 -3.52 10.19 -0.80
CA SER A 188 -4.80 10.19 -1.51
C SER A 188 -5.67 8.96 -1.13
N HIS A 189 -6.67 8.65 -1.96
CA HIS A 189 -7.53 7.46 -1.85
C HIS A 189 -8.24 7.34 -0.50
N CYS A 190 -7.98 6.27 0.26
CA CYS A 190 -8.56 5.98 1.57
C CYS A 190 -8.10 6.91 2.71
N THR A 191 -7.18 7.84 2.43
CA THR A 191 -6.76 8.86 3.41
C THR A 191 -7.94 9.75 3.80
N GLY A 192 -8.85 10.03 2.86
CA GLY A 192 -10.05 10.84 3.08
C GLY A 192 -9.78 12.35 3.07
N GLN A 193 -10.77 13.11 2.58
CA GLN A 193 -10.63 14.55 2.33
C GLN A 193 -10.23 15.33 3.59
N ARG A 194 -10.76 14.97 4.75
CA ARG A 194 -10.45 15.63 6.02
C ARG A 194 -8.95 15.57 6.35
N ALA A 195 -8.35 14.38 6.23
CA ALA A 195 -6.92 14.21 6.50
C ALA A 195 -6.06 14.92 5.46
N ILE A 196 -6.50 14.92 4.18
CA ILE A 196 -5.86 15.68 3.10
C ILE A 196 -5.85 17.18 3.39
N ASP A 197 -7.00 17.75 3.81
CA ASP A 197 -7.11 19.17 4.12
C ASP A 197 -6.22 19.56 5.32
N MET A 198 -6.14 18.68 6.33
CA MET A 198 -5.27 18.87 7.50
C MET A 198 -3.78 18.81 7.12
N LEU A 199 -3.36 17.87 6.27
CA LEU A 199 -2.00 17.81 5.72
C LEU A 199 -1.67 19.07 4.92
N ALA A 200 -2.57 19.50 4.04
CA ALA A 200 -2.38 20.68 3.19
C ALA A 200 -2.33 22.00 3.97
N ALA A 201 -2.93 22.05 5.17
CA ALA A 201 -2.94 23.23 6.03
C ALA A 201 -1.69 23.37 6.92
N ARG A 202 -0.89 22.31 7.07
CA ARG A 202 0.35 22.32 7.86
C ARG A 202 1.45 23.11 7.15
N LYS A 203 2.29 23.80 7.92
CA LYS A 203 3.35 24.69 7.39
C LYS A 203 4.76 24.10 7.52
N ASP A 204 4.90 23.11 8.38
CA ASP A 204 6.10 22.35 8.71
C ASP A 204 6.29 21.12 7.81
N ILE A 205 5.34 20.87 6.91
CA ILE A 205 5.41 19.81 5.89
C ILE A 205 5.02 20.40 4.53
N GLU A 206 5.42 19.69 3.48
CA GLU A 206 4.97 19.88 2.12
C GLU A 206 3.90 18.82 1.79
N TYR A 207 2.70 19.26 1.44
CA TYR A 207 1.69 18.40 0.84
C TYR A 207 1.70 18.58 -0.68
N LEU A 208 2.00 17.50 -1.38
CA LEU A 208 1.91 17.39 -2.82
C LEU A 208 0.51 16.88 -3.17
N PRO A 209 -0.34 17.66 -3.87
CA PRO A 209 -1.65 17.16 -4.28
C PRO A 209 -1.44 15.92 -5.16
N PHE A 210 -2.25 14.86 -4.96
CA PHE A 210 -2.08 13.56 -5.61
C PHE A 210 -3.41 13.05 -6.20
N SER A 211 -3.55 13.17 -7.52
CA SER A 211 -4.78 12.86 -8.26
C SER A 211 -4.49 12.28 -9.67
N PRO A 212 -5.48 11.67 -10.35
CA PRO A 212 -5.29 11.12 -11.68
C PRO A 212 -4.72 12.13 -12.68
N GLY A 213 -3.71 11.70 -13.45
CA GLY A 213 -3.05 12.53 -14.46
C GLY A 213 -1.79 13.27 -13.97
N MET A 214 -1.51 13.24 -12.66
CA MET A 214 -0.29 13.83 -12.10
C MET A 214 0.97 13.02 -12.45
N LYS A 215 2.09 13.74 -12.49
CA LYS A 215 3.43 13.18 -12.75
C LYS A 215 4.41 13.82 -11.78
N TYR A 216 5.20 13.01 -11.10
CA TYR A 216 6.30 13.45 -10.24
C TYR A 216 7.61 12.98 -10.85
N ASN A 217 8.60 13.87 -10.86
CA ASN A 217 9.97 13.50 -11.16
C ASN A 217 10.67 13.32 -9.82
N LEU A 218 11.13 12.10 -9.57
CA LEU A 218 11.92 11.76 -8.40
C LEU A 218 13.38 12.11 -8.68
N SER A 219 14.19 12.38 -7.66
CA SER A 219 15.63 12.60 -7.84
C SER A 219 16.32 11.32 -8.33
N ASP A 220 17.36 11.48 -9.16
CA ASP A 220 18.02 10.37 -9.83
C ASP A 220 18.79 9.45 -8.87
N ASN A 221 18.87 8.17 -9.24
CA ASN A 221 19.70 7.14 -8.60
C ASN A 221 21.18 7.26 -8.99
#